data_AF-A0A9D6SQZ5-F1
#
_entry.id   AF-A0A9D6SQZ5-F1
#
_cell.length_a   1.000
_cell.length_b   1.000
_cell.length_c   1.000
_cell.angle_alpha   90.00
_cell.angle_beta   90.00
_cell.angle_gamma   90.00
#
_symmetry.space_group_name_H-M   'P 1'
#
loop_
_entity.id
_entity.type
_entity.pdbx_description
1 polymer ?
#
loop_
_entity_poly.entity_id
_entity_poly.type
_entity_poly.pdbx_seq_one_letter_code
_entity_poly.pdbx_strand_id
1 'polypeptide(L)' 'MRLLLDTHLLSWAEASSERLSREARALIEGPENEVYYSAAGRSSAFKALLDRYTIKA' A
#
# COMPACT_ATOMS: atom_id res chain seq x y z
N MET A 1 -0.92 -13.36 3.46
CA MET A 1 0.41 -13.54 2.78
C MET A 1 1.29 -12.31 3.02
N ARG A 2 2.61 -12.35 2.71
CA ARG A 2 3.48 -11.17 2.81
C ARG A 2 3.60 -10.46 1.46
N LEU A 3 3.20 -9.20 1.39
CA LEU A 3 3.20 -8.40 0.16
C LEU A 3 4.19 -7.25 0.31
N LEU A 4 5.07 -7.06 -0.67
CA LEU A 4 5.97 -5.90 -0.72
C LEU A 4 5.41 -4.91 -1.75
N LEU A 5 5.00 -3.71 -1.30
CA LEU A 5 4.59 -2.63 -2.19
C LEU A 5 5.79 -1.85 -2.72
N ASP A 6 5.80 -1.65 -4.03
CA ASP A 6 6.62 -0.65 -4.70
C ASP A 6 6.11 0.76 -4.39
N THR A 7 7.01 1.74 -4.32
CA THR A 7 6.69 3.14 -4.04
C THR A 7 5.65 3.71 -5.01
N HIS A 8 5.63 3.30 -6.28
CA HIS A 8 4.63 3.75 -7.24
C HIS A 8 3.21 3.26 -6.89
N LEU A 9 3.09 2.04 -6.34
CA LEU A 9 1.82 1.50 -5.88
C LEU A 9 1.30 2.26 -4.66
N LEU A 10 2.19 2.76 -3.79
CA LEU A 10 1.80 3.59 -2.65
C LEU A 10 1.12 4.88 -3.13
N SER A 11 1.71 5.57 -4.12
CA SER A 11 1.12 6.80 -4.70
C SER A 11 -0.22 6.54 -5.39
N TRP A 12 -0.40 5.39 -6.05
CA TRP A 12 -1.69 5.03 -6.63
C TRP A 12 -2.75 4.69 -5.58
N ALA A 13 -2.35 4.02 -4.49
CA ALA A 13 -3.25 3.73 -3.38
C ALA A 13 -3.66 5.01 -2.64
N GLU A 14 -2.74 5.96 -2.42
CA GLU A 14 -3.03 7.29 -1.87
C GLU A 14 -4.04 8.04 -2.76
N ALA A 15 -3.74 8.16 -4.05
CA ALA A 15 -4.59 8.86 -5.00
C ALA A 15 -5.90 8.13 -5.34
N SER A 16 -6.12 6.93 -4.80
CA SER A 16 -7.23 6.03 -5.19
C SER A 16 -7.34 5.89 -6.72
N SER A 17 -6.18 5.78 -7.37
CA SER A 17 -6.03 5.74 -8.81
C SER A 17 -6.68 4.49 -9.40
N GLU A 18 -7.36 4.65 -10.54
CA GLU A 18 -7.91 3.54 -11.34
C GLU A 18 -6.81 2.60 -11.89
N ARG A 19 -5.54 3.05 -11.86
CA ARG A 19 -4.38 2.21 -12.23
C ARG A 19 -4.08 1.13 -11.19
N LEU A 20 -4.61 1.25 -9.96
CA LEU A 20 -4.56 0.19 -8.97
C LEU A 20 -5.73 -0.76 -9.22
N SER A 21 -5.43 -1.97 -9.70
CA SER A 21 -6.46 -2.95 -9.99
C SER A 21 -7.25 -3.34 -8.74
N ARG A 22 -8.50 -3.74 -8.95
CA ARG A 22 -9.43 -4.12 -7.86
C ARG A 22 -8.91 -5.30 -7.04
N GLU A 23 -8.23 -6.24 -7.69
CA GLU A 23 -7.58 -7.39 -7.06
C GLU A 23 -6.38 -6.97 -6.22
N ALA A 24 -5.51 -6.11 -6.75
CA ALA A 24 -4.39 -5.56 -5.99
C ALA A 24 -4.88 -4.80 -4.75
N ARG A 25 -5.98 -4.05 -4.89
CA ARG A 25 -6.63 -3.36 -3.78
C ARG A 25 -7.14 -4.35 -2.73
N ALA A 26 -7.87 -5.39 -3.14
CA ALA A 26 -8.33 -6.43 -2.23
C ALA A 26 -7.18 -7.15 -1.49
N LEU A 27 -6.03 -7.35 -2.15
CA LEU A 27 -4.84 -7.91 -1.53
C LEU A 27 -4.22 -6.98 -0.49
N ILE A 28 -4.19 -5.66 -0.76
CA ILE A 28 -3.64 -4.65 0.16
C ILE A 28 -4.58 -4.39 1.34
N GLU A 29 -5.89 -4.37 1.10
CA GLU A 29 -6.93 -4.14 2.11
C GLU A 29 -7.27 -5.39 2.93
N GLY A 30 -6.85 -6.56 2.44
CA GLY A 30 -7.12 -7.85 3.08
C GLY A 30 -6.43 -7.96 4.45
N PRO A 31 -7.18 -8.16 5.55
CA PRO A 31 -6.62 -8.21 6.90
C PRO A 31 -5.71 -9.42 7.16
N GLU A 32 -5.79 -10.43 6.30
CA GLU A 32 -4.94 -11.63 6.30
C GLU A 32 -3.58 -11.41 5.60
N ASN A 33 -3.38 -10.25 4.98
CA ASN A 33 -2.15 -9.90 4.28
C ASN A 33 -1.30 -8.94 5.10
N GLU A 34 -0.06 -9.35 5.34
CA GLU A 34 0.95 -8.49 5.92
C GLU A 34 1.58 -7.68 4.79
N VAL A 35 1.22 -6.40 4.75
CA VAL A 35 1.72 -5.45 3.77
C VAL A 35 2.98 -4.79 4.32
N TYR A 36 4.07 -4.95 3.58
CA TYR A 36 5.38 -4.35 3.77
C TYR A 36 5.65 -3.35 2.64
N TYR A 37 6.49 -2.35 2.90
CA TYR A 37 6.96 -1.41 1.89
C TYR A 37 8.43 -1.08 2.15
N SER A 38 9.15 -0.65 1.12
CA SER A 38 10.55 -0.26 1.29
C SER A 38 10.65 1.18 1.80
N ALA A 39 11.23 1.36 2.99
CA ALA A 39 11.47 2.67 3.61
C ALA A 39 12.52 3.54 2.88
N ALA A 40 13.14 3.02 1.81
CA ALA A 40 14.17 3.70 1.04
C ALA A 40 13.69 4.99 0.35
N GLY A 41 12.37 5.17 0.18
CA GLY A 41 11.76 6.40 -0.30
C GLY A 41 10.68 6.89 0.67
N ARG A 42 11.01 7.83 1.56
CA ARG A 42 10.01 8.54 2.38
C ARG A 42 9.10 9.38 1.46
N SER A 43 7.96 8.85 1.06
CA SER A 43 6.94 9.52 0.25
C SER A 43 5.74 9.93 1.12
N SER A 44 5.02 11.01 0.78
CA SER A 44 3.81 11.46 1.50
C SER A 44 2.72 10.38 1.54
N ALA A 45 2.66 9.55 0.50
CA ALA A 45 1.79 8.38 0.40
C ALA A 45 1.89 7.43 1.60
N PHE A 46 3.07 7.35 2.22
CA PHE A 46 3.29 6.53 3.41
C PHE A 46 2.34 6.88 4.55
N LYS A 47 2.14 8.18 4.83
CA LYS A 47 1.30 8.62 5.94
C LYS A 47 -0.19 8.37 5.67
N ALA A 48 -0.63 8.56 4.43
CA ALA A 48 -2.01 8.26 4.02
C ALA A 48 -2.33 6.77 4.17
N LEU A 49 -1.35 5.90 3.94
CA LEU A 49 -1.53 4.46 4.02
C LEU A 49 -1.50 3.91 5.45
N LEU A 50 -0.73 4.50 6.36
CA LEU A 50 -0.79 4.14 7.79
C LEU A 50 -2.15 4.49 8.42
N ASP A 51 -2.78 5.57 7.95
CA ASP A 51 -4.10 5.99 8.44
C ASP A 51 -5.22 5.08 7.93
N ARG A 52 -5.05 4.52 6.73
CA ARG A 52 -6.05 3.66 6.05
C ARG A 52 -5.84 2.16 6.25
N TYR A 53 -4.60 1.71 6.43
CA TYR A 53 -4.22 0.30 6.37
C TYR A 53 -3.27 -0.07 7.52
N THR A 54 -3.40 -1.30 8.04
CA THR A 54 -2.49 -1.83 9.05
C THR A 54 -1.19 -2.30 8.37
N ILE A 55 -0.33 -1.36 8.02
CA ILE A 55 0.95 -1.62 7.34
C ILE A 55 2.06 -1.80 8.39
N LYS A 56 2.91 -2.82 8.21
CA LYS A 56 4.10 -3.03 9.02
C LYS A 56 5.32 -2.50 8.27
N ALA A 57 6.15 -1.71 8.95
CA ALA A 57 7.43 -1.21 8.43
C ALA A 57 8.53 -2.27 8.53
#